data_AF-A0A173VN32-F1
#
_entry.id   AF-A0A173VN32-F1
#
_cell.length_a   1.000
_cell.length_b   1.000
_cell.length_c   1.000
_cell.angle_alpha   90.00
_cell.angle_beta   90.00
_cell.angle_gamma   90.00
#
_symmetry.space_group_name_H-M   'P 1'
#
loop_
_entity.id
_entity.type
_entity.pdbx_description
1 polymer ?
#
loop_
_entity_poly.entity_id
_entity_poly.type
_entity_poly.pdbx_seq_one_letter_code
_entity_poly.pdbx_strand_id
1 'polypeptide(L)'
;MEQAKIEQLAFLYLCSEHDKRLLLKKEKMPLADFDRLTYLIYHFGFKEYHIKVWMEFAGEFKKEWDCLEALQEMGGCVGNIGNTESEISLHKMWMQNFCKNAPKESREWIQKLN
;
A
#
# COMPACT_ATOMS: atom_id res chain seq x y z
N MET A 1 -10.38 -17.07 -0.70
CA MET A 1 -9.72 -17.22 -2.03
C MET A 1 -10.47 -16.48 -3.14
N GLU A 2 -11.78 -16.67 -3.32
CA GLU A 2 -12.52 -15.99 -4.40
C GLU A 2 -12.64 -14.48 -4.17
N GLN A 3 -12.99 -14.05 -2.96
CA GLN A 3 -13.10 -12.64 -2.59
C GLN A 3 -11.78 -11.88 -2.83
N ALA A 4 -10.64 -12.44 -2.40
CA ALA A 4 -9.33 -11.83 -2.64
C ALA A 4 -9.01 -11.63 -4.14
N LYS A 5 -9.51 -12.51 -5.03
CA LYS A 5 -9.34 -12.34 -6.48
C LYS A 5 -10.23 -11.22 -7.02
N ILE A 6 -11.47 -11.14 -6.57
CA ILE A 6 -12.40 -10.05 -6.95
C ILE A 6 -11.82 -8.70 -6.51
N GLU A 7 -11.38 -8.61 -5.25
CA GLU A 7 -10.77 -7.40 -4.69
C GLU A 7 -9.45 -7.06 -5.39
N GLN A 8 -8.63 -8.05 -5.71
CA GLN A 8 -7.41 -7.83 -6.50
C GLN A 8 -7.73 -7.22 -7.87
N LEU A 9 -8.70 -7.77 -8.60
CA LEU A 9 -9.10 -7.24 -9.91
C LEU A 9 -9.67 -5.82 -9.78
N ALA A 10 -10.52 -5.58 -8.78
CA ALA A 10 -11.08 -4.26 -8.51
C ALA A 10 -9.99 -3.24 -8.20
N PHE A 11 -9.04 -3.56 -7.32
CA PHE A 11 -7.94 -2.65 -7.00
C PHE A 11 -7.00 -2.43 -8.19
N LEU A 12 -6.66 -3.47 -8.94
CA LEU A 12 -5.83 -3.34 -10.15
C LEU A 12 -6.51 -2.45 -11.21
N TYR A 13 -7.84 -2.45 -11.30
CA TYR A 13 -8.57 -1.55 -12.19
C TYR A 13 -8.38 -0.07 -11.82
N LEU A 14 -8.24 0.23 -10.53
CA LEU A 14 -7.99 1.59 -10.02
C LEU A 14 -6.51 2.02 -10.18
N CYS A 15 -5.60 1.05 -10.21
CA CYS A 15 -4.16 1.27 -10.22
C CYS A 15 -3.64 1.90 -11.52
N SER A 16 -2.56 2.68 -11.37
CA SER A 16 -1.71 3.06 -12.50
C SER A 16 -0.99 1.84 -13.10
N GLU A 17 -0.47 1.96 -14.31
CA GLU A 17 0.31 0.87 -14.93
C GLU A 17 1.57 0.51 -14.13
N HIS A 18 2.17 1.47 -13.42
CA HIS A 18 3.32 1.20 -12.57
C HIS A 18 2.93 0.35 -11.35
N ASP A 19 1.87 0.75 -10.63
CA ASP A 19 1.37 0.00 -9.47
C ASP A 19 0.98 -1.44 -9.87
N LYS A 20 0.36 -1.60 -11.04
CA LYS A 20 0.04 -2.93 -11.59
C LYS A 20 1.30 -3.79 -11.78
N ARG A 21 2.40 -3.23 -12.29
CA ARG A 21 3.65 -3.98 -12.49
C ARG A 21 4.26 -4.43 -11.16
N LEU A 22 4.20 -3.61 -10.12
CA LEU A 22 4.65 -3.98 -8.78
C LEU A 22 3.78 -5.11 -8.20
N LEU A 23 2.45 -4.92 -8.18
CA LEU A 23 1.50 -5.89 -7.58
C LEU A 23 1.44 -7.22 -8.34
N LEU A 24 1.71 -7.22 -9.65
CA LEU A 24 1.81 -8.44 -10.47
C LEU A 24 3.22 -9.04 -10.48
N LYS A 25 4.13 -8.57 -9.61
CA LYS A 25 5.53 -9.03 -9.49
C LYS A 25 6.31 -8.97 -10.81
N LYS A 26 5.96 -8.04 -11.71
CA LYS A 26 6.71 -7.75 -12.94
C LYS A 26 7.94 -6.89 -12.67
N GLU A 27 7.93 -6.15 -11.56
CA GLU A 27 9.03 -5.34 -11.05
C GLU A 27 9.20 -5.66 -9.55
N LYS A 28 10.43 -5.54 -9.03
CA LYS A 28 10.70 -5.69 -7.60
C LYS A 28 10.01 -4.55 -6.85
N MET A 29 9.24 -4.89 -5.80
CA MET A 29 8.53 -3.90 -5.00
C MET A 29 9.47 -3.19 -4.00
N PRO A 30 9.63 -1.86 -4.04
CA PRO A 30 10.29 -1.11 -2.99
C PRO A 30 9.47 -1.09 -1.70
N LEU A 31 10.13 -1.01 -0.53
CA LEU A 31 9.43 -0.95 0.76
C LEU A 31 8.46 0.24 0.85
N ALA A 32 8.85 1.40 0.33
CA ALA A 32 8.00 2.59 0.31
C ALA A 32 6.73 2.40 -0.53
N ASP A 33 6.81 1.64 -1.63
CA ASP A 33 5.64 1.31 -2.43
C ASP A 33 4.79 0.21 -1.79
N PHE A 34 5.42 -0.76 -1.10
CA PHE A 34 4.69 -1.74 -0.31
C PHE A 34 3.85 -1.06 0.78
N ASP A 35 4.46 -0.16 1.56
CA ASP A 35 3.77 0.62 2.60
C ASP A 35 2.63 1.45 2.01
N ARG A 36 2.91 2.24 0.96
CA ARG A 36 1.90 3.02 0.24
C ARG A 36 0.75 2.16 -0.30
N LEU A 37 1.04 1.05 -0.97
CA LEU A 37 0.02 0.23 -1.63
C LEU A 37 -0.81 -0.54 -0.60
N THR A 38 -0.21 -1.08 0.46
CA THR A 38 -0.97 -1.74 1.53
C THR A 38 -1.89 -0.76 2.25
N TYR A 39 -1.43 0.48 2.52
CA TYR A 39 -2.29 1.55 3.02
C TYR A 39 -3.49 1.80 2.10
N LEU A 40 -3.26 1.99 0.80
CA LEU A 40 -4.33 2.27 -0.17
C LEU A 40 -5.34 1.13 -0.26
N ILE A 41 -4.87 -0.12 -0.33
CA ILE A 41 -5.73 -1.32 -0.38
C ILE A 41 -6.62 -1.38 0.87
N TYR A 42 -6.04 -1.15 2.05
CA TYR A 42 -6.78 -1.11 3.31
C TYR A 42 -7.80 0.03 3.34
N HIS A 43 -7.39 1.24 2.92
CA HIS A 43 -8.21 2.43 2.91
C HIS A 43 -9.46 2.27 2.03
N PHE A 44 -9.32 1.65 0.85
CA PHE A 44 -10.46 1.36 -0.03
C PHE A 44 -11.31 0.14 0.42
N GLY A 45 -10.97 -0.51 1.54
CA GLY A 45 -11.76 -1.58 2.14
C GLY A 45 -11.52 -2.97 1.55
N PHE A 46 -10.48 -3.18 0.75
CA PHE A 46 -10.13 -4.46 0.13
C PHE A 46 -9.38 -5.38 1.10
N LYS A 47 -10.07 -5.85 2.15
CA LYS A 47 -9.46 -6.56 3.29
C LYS A 47 -8.83 -7.91 2.93
N GLU A 48 -9.49 -8.71 2.10
CA GLU A 48 -8.98 -10.03 1.69
C GLU A 48 -7.76 -9.88 0.77
N TYR A 49 -7.79 -8.86 -0.11
CA TYR A 49 -6.64 -8.54 -0.94
C TYR A 49 -5.48 -7.93 -0.14
N HIS A 50 -5.77 -7.11 0.87
CA HIS A 50 -4.75 -6.59 1.80
C HIS A 50 -3.98 -7.74 2.46
N ILE A 51 -4.69 -8.71 3.04
CA ILE A 51 -4.08 -9.90 3.66
C ILE A 51 -3.23 -10.66 2.64
N LYS A 52 -3.74 -10.86 1.42
CA LYS A 52 -3.01 -11.54 0.34
C LYS A 52 -1.70 -10.84 0.01
N VAL A 53 -1.71 -9.52 -0.19
CA VAL A 53 -0.50 -8.74 -0.50
C VAL A 53 0.51 -8.82 0.64
N TRP A 54 0.08 -8.71 1.89
CA TRP A 54 0.96 -8.90 3.04
C TRP A 54 1.62 -10.29 3.04
N MET A 55 0.86 -11.36 2.84
CA MET A 55 1.41 -12.72 2.79
C MET A 55 2.40 -12.93 1.64
N GLU A 56 2.17 -12.30 0.49
CA GLU A 56 2.99 -12.49 -0.71
C GLU A 56 4.28 -11.67 -0.72
N PHE A 57 4.31 -10.51 -0.08
CA PHE A 57 5.41 -9.55 -0.20
C PHE A 57 6.17 -9.28 1.11
N ALA A 58 5.55 -9.45 2.29
CA ALA A 58 6.19 -9.04 3.56
C ALA A 58 7.54 -9.74 3.82
N GLY A 59 7.67 -10.99 3.38
CA GLY A 59 8.91 -11.76 3.49
C GLY A 59 10.08 -11.21 2.67
N GLU A 60 9.81 -10.40 1.63
CA GLU A 60 10.85 -9.78 0.81
C GLU A 60 11.62 -8.67 1.55
N PHE A 61 11.05 -8.15 2.65
CA PHE A 61 11.58 -7.03 3.44
C PHE A 61 12.18 -7.45 4.77
N LYS A 62 12.57 -8.74 4.91
CA LYS A 62 13.10 -9.27 6.17
C LYS A 62 14.27 -8.45 6.73
N LYS A 63 15.21 -8.00 5.88
CA LYS A 63 16.36 -7.23 6.35
C LYS A 63 15.95 -5.88 6.91
N GLU A 64 14.99 -5.23 6.28
CA GLU A 64 14.42 -3.97 6.73
C GLU A 64 13.70 -4.14 8.06
N TRP A 65 12.95 -5.25 8.25
CA TRP A 65 12.34 -5.61 9.52
C TRP A 65 13.38 -5.90 10.61
N ASP A 66 14.39 -6.74 10.32
CA ASP A 66 15.48 -7.06 11.26
C ASP A 66 16.21 -5.79 11.71
N CYS A 67 16.44 -4.83 10.80
CA CYS A 67 17.03 -3.52 11.13
C CYS A 67 16.15 -2.68 12.06
N LEU A 68 14.83 -2.66 11.83
CA LEU A 68 13.89 -1.92 12.67
C LEU A 68 13.79 -2.53 14.07
N GLU A 69 13.76 -3.86 14.18
CA GLU A 69 13.79 -4.58 15.45
C GLU A 69 15.07 -4.26 16.24
N ALA A 70 16.24 -4.30 15.59
CA ALA A 70 17.51 -3.97 16.23
C ALA A 70 17.57 -2.51 16.72
N LEU A 71 16.98 -1.56 15.98
CA LEU A 71 16.89 -0.16 16.40
C LEU A 71 15.97 0.02 17.61
N GLN A 72 14.87 -0.73 17.67
CA GLN A 72 13.97 -0.74 18.81
C GLN A 72 14.66 -1.30 20.07
N GLU A 73 15.40 -2.41 19.93
CA GLU A 73 16.14 -3.04 21.03
C GLU A 73 17.26 -2.14 21.58
N MET A 74 17.90 -1.33 20.73
CA MET A 74 18.94 -0.38 21.13
C MET A 74 18.40 0.89 21.84
N GLY A 75 17.10 0.93 22.17
CA GLY A 75 16.48 2.07 22.85
C GLY A 75 16.27 3.28 21.94
N GLY A 76 16.29 3.07 20.62
CA GLY A 76 15.89 4.09 19.66
C GLY A 76 14.46 4.53 19.92
N CYS A 77 14.19 5.83 19.82
CA CYS A 77 12.82 6.34 19.84
C CYS A 77 12.10 5.90 18.57
N VAL A 78 11.55 4.68 18.58
CA VAL A 78 10.46 4.32 17.69
C VAL A 78 9.27 5.15 18.17
N GLY A 79 9.19 6.39 17.69
CA GLY A 79 8.10 7.30 18.02
C GLY A 79 6.75 6.64 17.76
N ASN A 80 5.67 7.16 18.35
CA ASN A 80 4.33 6.60 18.21
C ASN A 80 3.95 6.47 16.71
N ILE A 81 4.19 5.29 16.13
CA ILE A 81 3.97 5.01 14.71
C ILE A 81 2.46 5.06 14.47
N GLY A 82 2.02 5.95 13.60
CA GLY A 82 0.67 5.94 13.06
C GLY A 82 -0.26 7.08 13.49
N ASN A 83 0.23 8.15 14.13
CA ASN A 83 -0.63 9.29 14.46
C ASN A 83 0.07 10.65 14.51
N THR A 84 1.22 10.77 13.84
CA THR A 84 1.89 12.06 13.68
C THR A 84 1.24 12.87 12.56
N GLU A 85 1.28 14.21 12.66
CA GLU A 85 0.80 15.10 11.59
C GLU A 85 1.50 14.84 10.24
N SER A 86 2.77 14.39 10.30
CA SER A 86 3.54 13.94 9.14
C SER A 86 2.93 12.72 8.45
N GLU A 87 2.48 11.71 9.19
CA GLU A 87 1.88 10.49 8.61
C GLU A 87 0.50 10.80 8.00
N ILE A 88 -0.31 11.63 8.66
CA ILE A 88 -1.60 12.07 8.11
C ILE A 88 -1.39 12.83 6.79
N SER A 89 -0.40 13.71 6.75
CA SER A 89 -0.03 14.46 5.53
C SER A 89 0.49 13.53 4.43
N LEU A 90 1.28 12.52 4.79
CA LEU A 90 1.80 11.50 3.88
C LEU A 90 0.67 10.66 3.26
N HIS A 91 -0.25 10.14 4.08
CA HIS A 91 -1.42 9.40 3.63
C HIS A 91 -2.31 10.23 2.70
N LYS A 92 -2.53 11.50 3.03
CA LYS A 92 -3.28 12.43 2.17
C LYS A 92 -2.58 12.63 0.82
N MET A 93 -1.26 12.78 0.82
CA MET A 93 -0.47 12.89 -0.40
C MET A 93 -0.58 11.62 -1.25
N TRP A 94 -0.49 10.43 -0.64
CA TRP A 94 -0.66 9.16 -1.35
C TRP A 94 -2.02 9.04 -2.02
N MET A 95 -3.11 9.34 -1.28
CA MET A 95 -4.46 9.34 -1.83
C MET A 95 -4.59 10.29 -3.02
N GLN A 96 -4.11 11.52 -2.90
CA GLN A 96 -4.17 12.50 -3.99
C GLN A 96 -3.38 12.05 -5.22
N ASN A 97 -2.17 11.53 -5.04
CA ASN A 97 -1.33 11.05 -6.14
C ASN A 97 -1.94 9.81 -6.81
N PHE A 98 -2.52 8.89 -6.02
CA PHE A 98 -3.24 7.74 -6.55
C PHE A 98 -4.41 8.16 -7.44
N CYS A 99 -5.25 9.08 -6.98
CA CYS A 99 -6.36 9.61 -7.75
C CYS A 99 -5.91 10.28 -9.06
N LYS A 100 -4.81 11.06 -9.02
CA LYS A 100 -4.26 11.74 -10.20
C LYS A 100 -3.72 10.75 -11.25
N ASN A 101 -3.09 9.68 -10.79
CA ASN A 101 -2.42 8.70 -11.65
C ASN A 101 -3.33 7.54 -12.09
N ALA A 102 -4.55 7.47 -11.56
CA ALA A 102 -5.53 6.48 -11.98
C ALA A 102 -5.90 6.62 -13.48
N PRO A 103 -6.25 5.50 -14.15
CA PRO A 103 -6.83 5.51 -15.49
C PRO A 103 -8.00 6.50 -15.60
N LYS A 104 -8.19 7.13 -16.78
CA LYS A 104 -9.24 8.14 -16.97
C LYS A 104 -10.63 7.58 -16.63
N GLU A 105 -10.90 6.32 -16.98
CA GLU A 105 -12.19 5.67 -16.72
C GLU A 105 -12.46 5.41 -15.23
N SER A 106 -11.42 5.31 -14.40
CA SER A 106 -11.55 5.05 -12.96
C SER A 106 -11.48 6.33 -12.11
N ARG A 107 -10.94 7.44 -12.63
CA ARG A 107 -10.91 8.73 -11.91
C ARG A 107 -12.27 9.21 -11.45
N GLU A 108 -13.30 9.08 -12.28
CA GLU A 108 -14.66 9.49 -11.95
C GLU A 108 -15.25 8.66 -10.80
N TRP A 109 -14.87 7.38 -10.70
CA TRP A 109 -15.29 6.50 -9.61
C TRP A 109 -14.55 6.80 -8.32
N ILE A 110 -13.24 7.01 -8.41
CA ILE A 110 -12.39 7.31 -7.25
C ILE A 110 -12.80 8.67 -6.63
N GLN A 111 -13.16 9.66 -7.44
CA GLN A 111 -13.65 10.95 -6.94
C GLN A 111 -14.97 10.87 -6.18
N LYS A 112 -15.80 9.85 -6.42
CA LYS A 112 -17.07 9.64 -5.70
C LYS A 112 -16.90 8.90 -4.36
N LEU A 113 -15.74 8.29 -4.13
CA LEU A 113 -15.44 7.49 -2.93
C LEU A 113 -14.72 8.29 -1.84
N ASN A 114 -14.16 9.46 -2.19
CA ASN A 114 -13.54 10.43 -1.28
C ASN A 114 -14.53 11.55 -0.93
#